data_AF-A0A8S0FV40-F1
#
_entry.id   AF-A0A8S0FV40-F1
#
_cell.length_a   1.000
_cell.length_b   1.000
_cell.length_c   1.000
_cell.angle_alpha   90.00
_cell.angle_beta   90.00
_cell.angle_gamma   90.00
#
_symmetry.space_group_name_H-M   'P 1'
#
loop_
_entity.id
_entity.type
_entity.pdbx_description
1 polymer ?
#
loop_
_entity_poly.entity_id
_entity_poly.type
_entity_poly.pdbx_seq_one_letter_code
_entity_poly.pdbx_strand_id
1 'polypeptide(L)'
;MDLNGNNNSVTLAAKDLNVTGQKATGVNVSGDANTINITGNVLVDKDQTADNAADYFYDPSVGINVNGSDNNVTLDGKLTVVADSELTTRGSAGAIIFDGSQENITGLSIAGDGNTFRLNGGIQLVGEANKLTDGSTIASERKGSGKVPLVSVDGKSSVHLNRGFHY
;
A
#
# COMPACT_ATOMS: atom_id res chain seq x y z
N MET A 1 2.98 5.62 -10.84
CA MET A 1 2.20 6.30 -11.90
C MET A 1 1.24 7.26 -11.22
N ASP A 2 1.09 8.48 -11.73
CA ASP A 2 0.13 9.47 -11.24
C ASP A 2 -0.77 9.93 -12.38
N LEU A 3 -2.09 9.69 -12.25
CA LEU A 3 -3.10 10.07 -13.22
C LEU A 3 -4.09 11.03 -12.55
N ASN A 4 -4.21 12.23 -13.12
CA ASN A 4 -5.11 13.27 -12.66
C ASN A 4 -5.97 13.77 -13.83
N GLY A 5 -7.27 13.89 -13.59
CA GLY A 5 -8.24 14.44 -14.52
C GLY A 5 -9.44 13.52 -14.69
N ASN A 6 -10.31 13.84 -15.64
CA ASN A 6 -11.57 13.12 -15.84
C ASN A 6 -11.58 12.41 -17.19
N ASN A 7 -12.32 11.31 -17.29
CA ASN A 7 -12.57 10.55 -18.52
C ASN A 7 -11.28 10.06 -19.23
N ASN A 8 -10.19 9.86 -18.49
CA ASN A 8 -8.97 9.32 -19.08
C ASN A 8 -9.11 7.81 -19.31
N SER A 9 -8.48 7.31 -20.37
CA SER A 9 -8.33 5.87 -20.61
C SER A 9 -6.86 5.54 -20.76
N VAL A 10 -6.33 4.74 -19.82
CA VAL A 10 -4.90 4.41 -19.76
C VAL A 10 -4.70 2.91 -19.64
N THR A 11 -3.75 2.37 -20.39
CA THR A 11 -3.21 1.02 -20.18
C THR A 11 -1.74 1.13 -19.80
N LEU A 12 -1.40 0.65 -18.61
CA LEU A 12 -0.02 0.52 -18.15
C LEU A 12 0.46 -0.91 -18.41
N ALA A 13 1.10 -1.10 -19.56
CA ALA A 13 1.67 -2.36 -19.98
C ALA A 13 3.12 -2.51 -19.49
N ALA A 14 3.31 -2.63 -18.17
CA ALA A 14 4.59 -3.00 -17.57
C ALA A 14 4.58 -4.48 -17.18
N LYS A 15 5.73 -5.15 -17.14
CA LYS A 15 5.85 -6.49 -16.55
C LYS A 15 5.72 -6.39 -15.02
N ASP A 16 6.51 -5.48 -14.43
CA ASP A 16 6.51 -5.17 -13.01
C ASP A 16 6.63 -3.64 -12.86
N LEU A 17 5.81 -3.05 -11.97
CA LEU A 17 5.93 -1.68 -11.50
C LEU A 17 6.45 -1.72 -10.06
N ASN A 18 7.74 -1.49 -9.88
CA ASN A 18 8.38 -1.45 -8.57
C ASN A 18 8.56 0.01 -8.15
N VAL A 19 7.99 0.39 -7.00
CA VAL A 19 8.11 1.73 -6.45
C VAL A 19 8.74 1.63 -5.07
N THR A 20 9.95 2.17 -4.97
CA THR A 20 10.76 2.16 -3.76
C THR A 20 11.11 3.59 -3.38
N GLY A 21 10.93 3.95 -2.11
CA GLY A 21 11.29 5.27 -1.57
C GLY A 21 10.57 5.56 -0.26
N GLN A 22 10.97 6.64 0.43
CA GLN A 22 10.57 6.85 1.84
C GLN A 22 9.06 7.04 2.02
N LYS A 23 8.43 7.53 0.96
CA LYS A 23 7.00 7.62 0.76
C LYS A 23 6.70 7.17 -0.66
N ALA A 24 6.14 5.97 -0.79
CA ALA A 24 5.94 5.33 -2.07
C ALA A 24 4.44 5.17 -2.36
N THR A 25 4.03 5.63 -3.54
CA THR A 25 2.71 5.32 -4.10
C THR A 25 2.87 4.61 -5.44
N GLY A 26 2.38 3.38 -5.54
CA GLY A 26 2.50 2.58 -6.76
C GLY A 26 1.74 3.22 -7.92
N VAL A 27 0.41 3.28 -7.79
CA VAL A 27 -0.47 3.96 -8.72
C VAL A 27 -1.41 4.91 -7.98
N ASN A 28 -1.47 6.15 -8.43
CA ASN A 28 -2.40 7.15 -7.95
C ASN A 28 -3.36 7.54 -9.09
N VAL A 29 -4.66 7.44 -8.84
CA VAL A 29 -5.72 7.86 -9.75
C VAL A 29 -6.58 8.89 -9.03
N SER A 30 -6.76 10.05 -9.65
CA SER A 30 -7.57 11.14 -9.13
C SER A 30 -8.43 11.77 -10.23
N GLY A 31 -9.63 12.22 -9.85
CA GLY A 31 -10.64 12.73 -10.76
C GLY A 31 -11.72 11.69 -11.04
N ASP A 32 -12.55 11.92 -12.05
CA ASP A 32 -13.79 11.16 -12.25
C ASP A 32 -13.79 10.36 -13.55
N ALA A 33 -14.48 9.21 -13.53
CA ALA A 33 -14.76 8.38 -14.70
C ALA A 33 -13.51 7.95 -15.49
N ASN A 34 -12.37 7.78 -14.82
CA ASN A 34 -11.16 7.26 -15.47
C ASN A 34 -11.24 5.73 -15.61
N THR A 35 -10.67 5.21 -16.70
CA THR A 35 -10.49 3.76 -16.92
C THR A 35 -9.01 3.42 -17.00
N ILE A 36 -8.54 2.55 -16.10
CA ILE A 36 -7.13 2.17 -16.00
C ILE A 36 -7.00 0.65 -16.05
N ASN A 37 -6.12 0.15 -16.92
CA ASN A 37 -5.73 -1.25 -16.96
C ASN A 37 -4.23 -1.41 -16.69
N ILE A 38 -3.86 -2.20 -15.68
CA ILE A 38 -2.47 -2.50 -15.31
C ILE A 38 -2.24 -3.98 -15.55
N THR A 39 -1.40 -4.32 -16.53
CA THR A 39 -1.20 -5.72 -16.93
C THR A 39 -0.19 -6.46 -16.05
N GLY A 40 0.76 -5.71 -15.46
CA GLY A 40 1.87 -6.25 -14.68
C GLY A 40 1.62 -6.27 -13.18
N ASN A 41 2.62 -6.74 -12.45
CA ASN A 41 2.60 -6.66 -10.99
C ASN A 41 2.86 -5.23 -10.51
N VAL A 42 2.38 -4.91 -9.33
CA VAL A 42 2.71 -3.67 -8.62
C VAL A 42 3.36 -4.06 -7.29
N LEU A 43 4.58 -3.59 -7.07
CA LEU A 43 5.31 -3.72 -5.81
C LEU A 43 5.55 -2.32 -5.25
N VAL A 44 5.16 -2.10 -4.01
CA VAL A 44 5.46 -0.89 -3.26
C VAL A 44 6.21 -1.26 -2.00
N ASP A 45 7.35 -0.63 -1.82
CA ASP A 45 8.29 -0.86 -0.73
C ASP A 45 8.89 0.47 -0.31
N LYS A 46 9.24 0.63 0.96
CA LYS A 46 9.91 1.85 1.42
C LYS A 46 11.42 1.62 1.48
N ASP A 47 12.19 2.67 1.19
CA ASP A 47 13.66 2.56 1.20
C ASP A 47 14.24 2.89 2.58
N GLN A 48 14.24 1.91 3.48
CA GLN A 48 14.82 2.09 4.81
C GLN A 48 16.35 2.29 4.83
N THR A 49 17.01 2.18 3.67
CA THR A 49 18.47 2.33 3.59
C THR A 49 18.93 3.76 3.41
N ALA A 50 18.02 4.68 3.04
CA ALA A 50 18.35 6.09 2.86
C ALA A 50 18.44 6.85 4.19
N ASP A 51 19.36 7.82 4.24
CA ASP A 51 19.72 8.59 5.45
C ASP A 51 18.54 9.30 6.14
N ASN A 52 17.45 9.55 5.42
CA ASN A 52 16.25 10.20 5.93
C ASN A 52 15.08 9.22 6.17
N ALA A 53 15.30 7.91 6.20
CA ALA A 53 14.26 6.90 6.44
C ALA A 53 13.47 7.12 7.73
N ALA A 54 14.18 7.45 8.82
CA ALA A 54 13.55 7.69 10.11
C ALA A 54 12.51 8.82 10.08
N ASP A 55 12.74 9.86 9.28
CA ASP A 55 11.84 11.03 9.17
C ASP A 55 10.48 10.66 8.54
N TYR A 56 10.46 9.64 7.69
CA TYR A 56 9.29 9.24 6.90
C TYR A 56 8.73 7.86 7.29
N PHE A 57 9.26 7.24 8.34
CA PHE A 57 8.84 5.90 8.75
C PHE A 57 7.33 5.78 8.98
N TYR A 58 6.72 6.82 9.58
CA TYR A 58 5.27 6.87 9.81
C TYR A 58 4.48 7.53 8.67
N ASP A 59 5.15 8.04 7.62
CA ASP A 59 4.44 8.59 6.47
C ASP A 59 3.76 7.45 5.68
N PRO A 60 2.50 7.61 5.25
CA PRO A 60 1.78 6.55 4.58
C PRO A 60 2.33 6.31 3.18
N SER A 61 2.68 5.06 2.90
CA SER A 61 2.83 4.53 1.53
C SER A 61 1.55 3.81 1.10
N VAL A 62 1.27 3.80 -0.21
CA VAL A 62 0.04 3.22 -0.75
C VAL A 62 0.34 2.39 -1.99
N GLY A 63 -0.09 1.14 -2.02
CA GLY A 63 0.01 0.30 -3.21
C GLY A 63 -0.69 0.94 -4.40
N ILE A 64 -2.02 1.06 -4.30
CA ILE A 64 -2.84 1.76 -5.28
C ILE A 64 -3.86 2.67 -4.58
N ASN A 65 -3.93 3.92 -4.99
CA ASN A 65 -4.88 4.92 -4.53
C ASN A 65 -5.85 5.30 -5.65
N VAL A 66 -7.15 5.28 -5.37
CA VAL A 66 -8.21 5.71 -6.28
C VAL A 66 -9.10 6.71 -5.56
N ASN A 67 -9.15 7.94 -6.05
CA ASN A 67 -9.92 9.03 -5.47
C ASN A 67 -10.77 9.75 -6.52
N GLY A 68 -11.97 10.16 -6.15
CA GLY A 68 -12.98 10.73 -7.05
C GLY A 68 -14.13 9.75 -7.25
N SER A 69 -14.86 9.89 -8.36
CA SER A 69 -16.06 9.09 -8.62
C SER A 69 -15.98 8.29 -9.91
N ASP A 70 -16.68 7.16 -9.94
CA ASP A 70 -16.88 6.34 -11.16
C ASP A 70 -15.59 5.86 -11.85
N ASN A 71 -14.45 5.83 -11.14
CA ASN A 71 -13.21 5.30 -11.71
C ASN A 71 -13.27 3.77 -11.80
N ASN A 72 -12.78 3.22 -12.90
CA ASN A 72 -12.69 1.78 -13.15
C ASN A 72 -11.23 1.36 -13.31
N VAL A 73 -10.69 0.65 -12.33
CA VAL A 73 -9.30 0.20 -12.30
C VAL A 73 -9.25 -1.31 -12.32
N THR A 74 -8.47 -1.87 -13.23
CA THR A 74 -8.16 -3.31 -13.29
C THR A 74 -6.67 -3.51 -13.12
N LEU A 75 -6.30 -4.39 -12.19
CA LEU A 75 -4.95 -4.92 -12.02
C LEU A 75 -4.97 -6.42 -12.32
N ASP A 76 -4.37 -6.79 -13.45
CA ASP A 76 -4.26 -8.19 -13.87
C ASP A 76 -3.17 -8.94 -13.12
N GLY A 77 -2.06 -8.25 -12.83
CA GLY A 77 -0.98 -8.79 -12.01
C GLY A 77 -1.29 -8.79 -10.52
N LYS A 78 -0.27 -9.08 -9.73
CA LYS A 78 -0.34 -9.11 -8.27
C LYS A 78 -0.01 -7.74 -7.68
N LEU A 79 -0.77 -7.32 -6.67
CA LEU A 79 -0.40 -6.19 -5.81
C LEU A 79 0.40 -6.70 -4.61
N THR A 80 1.61 -6.19 -4.43
CA THR A 80 2.47 -6.47 -3.27
C THR A 80 2.81 -5.16 -2.59
N VAL A 81 2.59 -5.11 -1.29
CA VAL A 81 3.02 -4.00 -0.43
C VAL A 81 3.88 -4.55 0.70
N VAL A 82 5.02 -3.90 0.95
CA VAL A 82 6.00 -4.30 1.97
C VAL A 82 5.93 -3.32 3.13
N ALA A 83 5.77 -3.83 4.35
CA ALA A 83 5.70 -3.05 5.58
C ALA A 83 6.87 -3.40 6.49
N ASP A 84 7.70 -2.43 6.85
CA ASP A 84 8.74 -2.64 7.84
C ASP A 84 8.22 -2.54 9.28
N SER A 85 8.88 -3.26 10.18
CA SER A 85 8.65 -3.23 11.63
C SER A 85 9.96 -3.36 12.42
N GLU A 86 10.10 -2.63 13.53
CA GLU A 86 11.34 -2.62 14.35
C GLU A 86 11.12 -3.21 15.77
N LEU A 87 12.18 -3.62 16.53
CA LEU A 87 12.27 -4.51 17.77
C LEU A 87 12.90 -3.95 19.17
N THR A 88 12.25 -3.77 20.41
CA THR A 88 12.49 -2.97 21.74
C THR A 88 12.12 -3.70 23.05
N THR A 89 12.55 -3.11 24.17
CA THR A 89 12.39 -3.58 25.55
C THR A 89 11.33 -2.83 26.39
N ARG A 90 10.54 -3.58 27.20
CA ARG A 90 9.37 -3.16 28.02
C ARG A 90 9.66 -2.36 29.31
N GLY A 91 8.64 -1.59 29.75
CA GLY A 91 8.35 -1.27 31.16
C GLY A 91 6.86 -1.54 31.52
N SER A 92 6.62 -2.28 32.61
CA SER A 92 5.31 -2.76 33.14
C SER A 92 4.30 -1.62 33.44
N ALA A 93 2.96 -1.77 33.57
CA ALA A 93 2.08 -2.89 33.92
C ALA A 93 0.62 -2.63 33.44
N GLY A 94 -0.08 -3.66 32.97
CA GLY A 94 -1.56 -3.73 33.01
C GLY A 94 -2.37 -3.29 31.77
N ALA A 95 -1.75 -2.68 30.76
CA ALA A 95 -2.43 -2.33 29.49
C ALA A 95 -1.96 -3.25 28.35
N ILE A 96 -2.87 -3.62 27.44
CA ILE A 96 -2.48 -4.22 26.15
C ILE A 96 -1.81 -3.12 25.34
N ILE A 97 -0.49 -3.00 25.51
CA ILE A 97 0.35 -2.10 24.73
C ILE A 97 1.10 -2.97 23.73
N PHE A 98 0.95 -2.65 22.44
CA PHE A 98 1.81 -3.20 21.42
C PHE A 98 3.19 -2.61 21.66
N ASP A 99 4.17 -3.46 22.02
CA ASP A 99 5.58 -3.08 21.97
C ASP A 99 5.88 -2.59 20.51
N GLY A 100 6.94 -1.84 20.20
CA GLY A 100 7.41 -1.46 18.84
C GLY A 100 6.59 -0.70 17.78
N SER A 101 7.21 -0.54 16.60
CA SER A 101 6.82 0.31 15.49
C SER A 101 6.49 -0.52 14.26
N GLN A 102 5.61 0.03 13.45
CA GLN A 102 5.27 -0.49 12.14
C GLN A 102 5.06 0.70 11.23
N GLU A 103 5.52 0.57 10.00
CA GLU A 103 5.29 1.57 8.99
C GLU A 103 3.83 1.70 8.61
N ASN A 104 3.44 2.92 8.26
CA ASN A 104 2.14 3.13 7.66
C ASN A 104 2.20 2.75 6.18
N ILE A 105 1.56 1.64 5.84
CA ILE A 105 1.32 1.26 4.45
C ILE A 105 -0.14 0.85 4.26
N THR A 106 -0.68 1.09 3.07
CA THR A 106 -2.02 0.63 2.68
C THR A 106 -1.90 -0.09 1.35
N GLY A 107 -2.52 -1.27 1.21
CA GLY A 107 -2.51 -1.99 -0.06
C GLY A 107 -3.29 -1.23 -1.12
N LEU A 108 -4.61 -1.22 -0.97
CA LEU A 108 -5.55 -0.52 -1.84
C LEU A 108 -6.36 0.49 -1.03
N SER A 109 -6.35 1.76 -1.44
CA SER A 109 -7.18 2.83 -0.90
C SER A 109 -8.14 3.34 -1.97
N ILE A 110 -9.43 3.37 -1.65
CA ILE A 110 -10.48 3.89 -2.51
C ILE A 110 -11.32 4.88 -1.71
N ALA A 111 -11.45 6.09 -2.25
CA ALA A 111 -12.28 7.15 -1.68
C ALA A 111 -13.24 7.71 -2.74
N GLY A 112 -14.49 7.96 -2.33
CA GLY A 112 -15.56 8.45 -3.18
C GLY A 112 -16.55 7.36 -3.61
N ASP A 113 -17.46 7.71 -4.50
CA ASP A 113 -18.61 6.88 -4.88
C ASP A 113 -18.47 6.33 -6.30
N GLY A 114 -19.03 5.14 -6.56
CA GLY A 114 -19.09 4.56 -7.91
C GLY A 114 -17.78 3.96 -8.42
N ASN A 115 -16.67 4.06 -7.66
CA ASN A 115 -15.42 3.46 -8.07
C ASN A 115 -15.51 1.93 -8.07
N THR A 116 -14.87 1.30 -9.05
CA THR A 116 -14.74 -0.15 -9.16
C THR A 116 -13.28 -0.52 -9.31
N PHE A 117 -12.78 -1.36 -8.41
CA PHE A 117 -11.45 -1.95 -8.52
C PHE A 117 -11.55 -3.46 -8.75
N ARG A 118 -10.87 -3.97 -9.78
CA ARG A 118 -10.76 -5.41 -10.08
C ARG A 118 -9.32 -5.86 -9.88
N LEU A 119 -9.14 -6.86 -9.03
CA LEU A 119 -7.84 -7.45 -8.74
C LEU A 119 -7.83 -8.92 -9.17
N ASN A 120 -7.10 -9.24 -10.23
CA ASN A 120 -7.09 -10.59 -10.81
C ASN A 120 -5.87 -11.43 -10.37
N GLY A 121 -4.71 -10.80 -10.13
CA GLY A 121 -3.49 -11.51 -9.68
C GLY A 121 -3.34 -11.61 -8.16
N GLY A 122 -4.34 -11.15 -7.40
CA GLY A 122 -4.36 -11.19 -5.94
C GLY A 122 -3.53 -10.07 -5.28
N ILE A 123 -3.55 -10.06 -3.95
CA ILE A 123 -2.88 -9.06 -3.12
C ILE A 123 -2.05 -9.75 -2.03
N GLN A 124 -0.87 -9.21 -1.77
CA GLN A 124 0.02 -9.65 -0.70
C GLN A 124 0.48 -8.44 0.12
N LEU A 125 0.42 -8.60 1.43
CA LEU A 125 1.14 -7.76 2.39
C LEU A 125 2.32 -8.57 2.92
N VAL A 126 3.52 -8.04 2.75
CA VAL A 126 4.77 -8.63 3.22
C VAL A 126 5.27 -7.80 4.39
N GLY A 127 5.71 -8.46 5.46
CA GLY A 127 6.40 -7.80 6.56
C GLY A 127 7.91 -7.95 6.41
N GLU A 128 8.65 -6.87 6.65
CA GLU A 128 10.11 -6.85 6.78
C GLU A 128 10.52 -6.31 8.17
N ALA A 129 11.74 -6.61 8.60
CA ALA A 129 12.24 -6.21 9.93
C ALA A 129 13.72 -5.85 9.91
N ASN A 130 14.10 -4.87 10.74
CA ASN A 130 15.47 -4.40 10.99
C ASN A 130 16.19 -3.86 9.74
N LYS A 131 15.59 -2.85 9.06
CA LYS A 131 16.12 -2.35 7.77
C LYS A 131 16.74 -0.95 7.82
N LEU A 132 16.63 -0.24 8.94
CA LEU A 132 17.24 1.08 9.09
C LEU A 132 18.77 0.99 9.17
N THR A 133 19.45 1.73 8.29
CA THR A 133 20.91 1.74 8.17
C THR A 133 21.61 2.68 9.16
N ASP A 134 20.92 3.72 9.64
CA ASP A 134 21.48 4.80 10.47
C ASP A 134 21.56 4.47 11.97
N GLY A 135 21.04 3.32 12.40
CA GLY A 135 20.99 2.91 13.80
C GLY A 135 19.97 3.68 14.66
N SER A 136 19.07 4.45 14.03
CA SER A 136 17.96 5.10 14.72
C SER A 136 17.01 4.07 15.36
N THR A 137 16.56 4.35 16.59
CA THR A 137 15.66 3.46 17.33
C THR A 137 14.22 3.84 17.06
N ILE A 138 13.68 3.43 15.92
CA ILE A 138 12.23 3.45 15.73
C ILE A 138 11.63 2.41 16.67
N ALA A 139 10.50 2.77 17.32
CA ALA A 139 9.98 2.07 18.48
C ALA A 139 10.13 0.59 18.27
N SER A 140 10.86 -0.02 19.15
CA SER A 140 11.42 -1.28 18.80
C SER A 140 10.35 -2.31 19.38
N GLU A 141 9.97 -3.41 18.78
CA GLU A 141 9.30 -4.66 19.25
C GLU A 141 7.83 -4.74 19.07
N ARG A 142 7.35 -4.67 17.83
CA ARG A 142 5.94 -4.93 17.65
C ARG A 142 5.49 -6.36 17.88
N LYS A 143 4.94 -6.61 19.08
CA LYS A 143 4.18 -7.82 19.44
C LYS A 143 2.69 -7.54 19.27
N GLY A 144 2.16 -7.74 18.05
CA GLY A 144 0.72 -7.72 17.72
C GLY A 144 0.39 -7.31 16.27
N SER A 145 -0.86 -7.01 15.94
CA SER A 145 -1.35 -6.64 14.58
C SER A 145 -1.63 -5.13 14.45
N GLY A 146 -1.05 -4.42 13.49
CA GLY A 146 -1.13 -2.95 13.42
C GLY A 146 -2.19 -2.49 12.44
N LYS A 147 -2.50 -1.20 12.44
CA LYS A 147 -3.58 -0.64 11.60
C LYS A 147 -3.08 -0.36 10.18
N VAL A 148 -2.77 -1.44 9.48
CA VAL A 148 -2.31 -1.46 8.08
C VAL A 148 -3.44 -2.06 7.25
N PRO A 149 -4.39 -1.26 6.74
CA PRO A 149 -5.48 -1.80 5.95
C PRO A 149 -4.93 -2.35 4.64
N LEU A 150 -5.21 -3.63 4.38
CA LEU A 150 -4.91 -4.23 3.09
C LEU A 150 -5.79 -3.62 1.98
N VAL A 151 -7.05 -3.38 2.31
CA VAL A 151 -8.03 -2.69 1.48
C VAL A 151 -8.80 -1.72 2.37
N SER A 152 -8.90 -0.46 1.96
CA SER A 152 -9.71 0.58 2.60
C SER A 152 -10.65 1.16 1.54
N VAL A 153 -11.95 1.16 1.83
CA VAL A 153 -12.99 1.73 0.98
C VAL A 153 -13.79 2.73 1.81
N ASP A 154 -13.77 3.99 1.38
CA ASP A 154 -14.58 5.06 1.94
C ASP A 154 -15.53 5.59 0.84
N GLY A 155 -16.83 5.52 1.10
CA GLY A 155 -17.88 5.78 0.11
C GLY A 155 -18.51 4.52 -0.50
N LYS A 156 -19.39 4.72 -1.49
CA LYS A 156 -20.17 3.67 -2.17
C LYS A 156 -19.40 3.11 -3.35
N SER A 157 -18.32 2.40 -3.08
CA SER A 157 -17.43 1.82 -4.08
C SER A 157 -17.34 0.30 -3.94
N SER A 158 -16.80 -0.37 -4.96
CA SER A 158 -16.69 -1.84 -5.01
C SER A 158 -15.26 -2.31 -5.28
N VAL A 159 -14.88 -3.39 -4.60
CA VAL A 159 -13.60 -4.09 -4.83
C VAL A 159 -13.92 -5.55 -5.13
N HIS A 160 -13.46 -6.02 -6.28
CA HIS A 160 -13.59 -7.42 -6.70
C HIS A 160 -12.22 -8.09 -6.61
N LEU A 161 -12.10 -9.03 -5.66
CA LEU A 161 -10.93 -9.89 -5.52
C LEU A 161 -11.18 -11.18 -6.30
N ASN A 162 -10.71 -11.22 -7.54
CA ASN A 162 -10.89 -12.36 -8.42
C ASN A 162 -9.72 -13.32 -8.19
N ARG A 163 -10.00 -14.51 -7.65
CA ARG A 163 -9.02 -15.61 -7.71
C ARG A 163 -9.11 -16.28 -9.07
N GLY A 164 -8.04 -16.20 -9.86
CA GLY A 164 -7.65 -17.34 -10.67
C GLY A 164 -7.11 -18.42 -9.73
N PHE A 165 -7.93 -19.41 -9.36
CA PHE A 165 -7.39 -20.65 -8.80
C PHE A 165 -6.66 -21.36 -9.95
N HIS A 166 -5.34 -21.19 -10.01
CA HIS A 166 -4.50 -22.10 -10.79
C HIS A 166 -4.38 -23.39 -9.97
N TYR A 167 -5.15 -24.41 -10.38
CA TYR A 167 -4.93 -25.80 -10.01
C TYR A 167 -3.67 -26.33 -10.69
#